data_AF-A0A7K0Y9E1-F1
#
_entry.id   AF-A0A7K0Y9E1-F1
#
_cell.length_a   1.000
_cell.length_b   1.000
_cell.length_c   1.000
_cell.angle_alpha   90.00
_cell.angle_beta   90.00
_cell.angle_gamma   90.00
#
_symmetry.space_group_name_H-M   'P 1'
#
loop_
_entity.id
_entity.type
_entity.pdbx_description
1 polymer ?
#
loop_
_entity_poly.entity_id
_entity_poly.type
_entity_poly.pdbx_seq_one_letter_code
_entity_poly.pdbx_strand_id
1 'polypeptide(L)' 'MAADSRVAGRPVILFDDVVTTGSTILEAGRAISSEGGILVGFLAFAETILKTPPKN' A
#
# COMPACT_ATOMS: atom_id res chain seq x y z
N MET A 1 -1.87 -11.33 1.40
CA MET A 1 -2.57 -10.74 0.23
C MET A 1 -2.01 -11.34 -1.05
N ALA A 2 -2.67 -11.18 -2.20
CA ALA A 2 -2.16 -11.63 -3.51
C ALA A 2 -2.43 -10.57 -4.59
N ALA A 3 -1.58 -10.50 -5.61
CA ALA A 3 -1.75 -9.64 -6.77
C ALA A 3 -1.97 -10.48 -8.03
N ASP A 4 -2.57 -9.88 -9.04
CA ASP A 4 -2.81 -10.52 -10.33
C ASP A 4 -1.57 -10.40 -11.22
N SER A 5 -1.16 -11.48 -11.89
CA SER A 5 0.05 -11.49 -12.75
C SER A 5 0.03 -10.46 -13.89
N ARG A 6 -1.14 -9.93 -14.25
CA ARG A 6 -1.29 -8.84 -15.23
C ARG A 6 -0.66 -7.52 -14.79
N VAL A 7 -0.21 -7.39 -13.54
CA VAL A 7 0.53 -6.20 -13.07
C VAL A 7 2.00 -6.21 -13.49
N ALA A 8 2.54 -7.33 -13.98
CA ALA A 8 3.95 -7.47 -14.35
C ALA A 8 4.39 -6.36 -15.33
N GLY A 9 5.46 -5.64 -14.96
CA GLY A 9 6.03 -4.54 -15.75
C GLY A 9 5.17 -3.27 -15.82
N ARG A 10 4.04 -3.20 -15.11
CA ARG A 10 3.14 -2.05 -15.14
C ARG A 10 3.36 -1.14 -13.93
N PRO A 11 3.26 0.19 -14.10
CA PRO A 11 3.15 1.10 -12.97
C PRO A 11 1.79 0.91 -12.30
N VAL A 12 1.79 0.79 -10.97
CA VAL A 12 0.59 0.54 -10.15
C VAL A 12 0.51 1.57 -9.03
N ILE A 13 -0.67 2.17 -8.86
CA ILE A 13 -1.03 2.97 -7.68
C ILE A 13 -2.02 2.14 -6.85
N LEU A 14 -1.74 2.00 -5.55
CA LEU A 14 -2.68 1.40 -4.61
C LEU A 14 -3.69 2.45 -4.13
N PHE A 15 -4.96 2.07 -4.07
CA PHE A 15 -6.04 2.90 -3.53
C PHE A 15 -6.65 2.22 -2.32
N ASP A 16 -6.87 2.99 -1.26
CA ASP A 16 -7.59 2.57 -0.06
C ASP A 16 -8.49 3.72 0.43
N ASP A 17 -9.46 3.43 1.29
CA ASP A 17 -10.32 4.48 1.88
C ASP A 17 -9.63 5.16 3.06
N VAL A 18 -9.11 4.37 4.00
CA VAL A 18 -8.45 4.79 5.24
C VAL A 18 -7.17 4.01 5.45
N VAL A 19 -6.07 4.72 5.67
CA VAL A 19 -4.82 4.14 6.16
C VAL A 19 -4.71 4.33 7.67
N THR A 20 -4.57 3.24 8.41
CA THR A 20 -4.28 3.28 9.85
C THR A 20 -2.77 3.14 10.11
N THR A 21 -2.28 1.92 10.31
CA THR A 21 -0.85 1.61 10.46
C THR A 21 -0.11 1.52 9.13
N GLY A 22 -0.85 1.45 8.02
CA GLY A 22 -0.31 1.19 6.68
C GLY A 22 -0.01 -0.29 6.39
N SER A 23 -0.31 -1.21 7.32
CA SER A 23 -0.01 -2.63 7.15
C SER A 23 -0.65 -3.23 5.89
N THR A 24 -1.90 -2.84 5.57
CA THR A 24 -2.59 -3.29 4.35
C THR A 24 -1.88 -2.82 3.09
N ILE A 25 -1.49 -1.54 3.01
CA ILE A 25 -0.75 -0.97 1.87
C ILE A 25 0.60 -1.67 1.68
N LEU A 26 1.33 -1.93 2.78
CA LEU A 26 2.63 -2.61 2.71
C LEU A 26 2.49 -4.05 2.20
N GLU A 27 1.50 -4.79 2.69
CA GLU A 27 1.26 -6.17 2.26
C GLU A 27 0.74 -6.24 0.81
N ALA A 28 -0.04 -5.25 0.38
CA ALA A 28 -0.45 -5.09 -1.02
C ALA A 28 0.75 -4.77 -1.92
N GLY A 29 1.63 -3.87 -1.48
CA GLY A 29 2.86 -3.54 -2.19
C GLY A 29 3.77 -4.75 -2.34
N ARG A 30 3.93 -5.55 -1.27
CA ARG A 30 4.68 -6.81 -1.31
C ARG A 30 4.11 -7.77 -2.35
N ALA A 31 2.79 -7.92 -2.41
CA ALA A 31 2.12 -8.77 -3.40
C ALA A 31 2.30 -8.28 -4.84
N ILE A 32 2.20 -6.96 -5.08
CA ILE A 32 2.46 -6.37 -6.41
C ILE A 32 3.90 -6.61 -6.84
N SER A 33 4.85 -6.36 -5.94
CA SER A 33 6.27 -6.56 -6.23
C SER A 33 6.62 -8.03 -6.50
N SER A 34 5.98 -8.99 -5.81
CA SER A 34 6.20 -10.42 -6.07
C SER A 34 5.71 -10.87 -7.44
N GLU A 35 4.72 -10.19 -8.02
CA GLU A 35 4.23 -10.42 -9.39
C GLU A 35 4.96 -9.55 -10.44
N GLY A 36 6.05 -8.86 -10.06
CA GLY A 36 6.85 -8.03 -10.96
C GLY A 36 6.20 -6.68 -11.32
N GLY A 37 5.19 -6.24 -10.58
CA GLY A 37 4.60 -4.91 -10.74
C GLY A 37 5.48 -3.80 -10.15
N ILE A 38 5.36 -2.59 -10.70
CA ILE A 38 6.11 -1.41 -10.28
C ILE A 38 5.19 -0.54 -9.43
N LEU A 39 5.25 -0.67 -8.11
CA LEU A 39 4.48 0.19 -7.20
C LEU A 39 5.05 1.62 -7.24
N VAL A 40 4.28 2.56 -7.77
CA VAL A 40 4.70 3.97 -7.86
C VAL A 40 4.26 4.80 -6.66
N GLY A 41 3.29 4.30 -5.87
CA GLY A 41 2.79 4.96 -4.68
C GLY A 41 1.43 4.42 -4.25
N PHE A 42 0.83 5.07 -3.27
CA PHE A 42 -0.53 4.80 -2.82
C PHE A 42 -1.30 6.10 -2.58
N LEU A 43 -2.62 6.01 -2.62
CA LEU A 43 -3.55 7.07 -2.27
C LEU A 43 -4.56 6.50 -1.27
N ALA A 44 -4.76 7.22 -0.17
CA ALA A 44 -5.86 7.00 0.75
C ALA A 44 -6.64 8.30 0.94
N PHE A 45 -7.96 8.21 1.09
CA PHE A 45 -8.79 9.40 1.30
C PHE A 45 -8.68 9.96 2.72
N ALA A 46 -8.39 9.10 3.69
CA ALA A 46 -8.14 9.48 5.07
C ALA A 46 -6.99 8.68 5.68
N GLU A 47 -6.37 9.23 6.73
CA GLU A 47 -5.30 8.57 7.46
C GLU A 47 -5.46 8.76 8.97
N THR A 48 -5.19 7.70 9.74
CA THR A 48 -5.05 7.74 11.19
C THR A 48 -3.64 7.27 11.60
N ILE A 49 -2.65 7.58 10.78
CA ILE A 49 -1.24 7.25 11.06
C ILE A 49 -0.84 7.94 12.36
N LEU A 50 -0.16 7.20 13.24
CA LEU A 50 0.40 7.77 14.45
C LEU A 50 1.54 8.73 14.08
N LYS A 51 1.24 10.03 14.06
CA LYS A 51 2.21 11.10 13.70
C LYS A 51 3.03 11.57 14.89
N THR A 52 2.61 11.25 16.11
CA THR A 52 3.25 11.69 17.34
C THR A 52 3.29 10.55 18.33
N PRO A 53 4.44 10.28 18.97
CA PRO A 53 4.52 9.27 20.02
C PRO A 53 3.53 9.59 21.16
N PRO A 54 3.03 8.57 21.88
CA PRO A 54 2.23 8.79 23.07
C PRO A 54 2.97 9.73 24.03
N LYS A 55 2.28 10.74 24.58
CA LYS A 55 2.82 11.50 25.70
C LYS A 55 2.77 10.59 26.93
N ASN A 56 3.95 10.26 27.45
CA ASN A 56 4.13 9.61 28.75
C ASN A 56 3.52 10.46 29.87
#